data_AF-A0A4Y8CD34-F1
#
_entry.id   AF-A0A4Y8CD34-F1
#
_cell.length_a   1.000
_cell.length_b   1.000
_cell.length_c   1.000
_cell.angle_alpha   90.00
_cell.angle_beta   90.00
_cell.angle_gamma   90.00
#
_symmetry.space_group_name_H-M   'P 1'
#
loop_
_entity.id
_entity.type
_entity.pdbx_description
1 polymer ?
#
loop_
_entity_poly.entity_id
_entity_poly.type
_entity_poly.pdbx_seq_one_letter_code
_entity_poly.pdbx_strand_id
1 'polypeptide(L)'
;VLYNNMLQSLFSSQFDTLIFVILAIFILFIIVFRDLKFSVAAILVNVIPLSVVFALMGLLGIPLDMMSITIAAIAIGIGVDDAIHYIYRFREEIKNKSLEEAIMISHLSIGSALYYTTISIVLGFSVMVSSNFIPTIYFGILTVFVMILLLSGSLFLLPSFLITIYSKKTKFPNQHKEHILKQ
;
A
#
# COMPACT_ATOMS: atom_id res chain seq x y z
N VAL A 1 -37.05 -8.27 -22.56
CA VAL A 1 -37.39 -7.87 -21.16
C VAL A 1 -36.62 -8.71 -20.14
N LEU A 2 -36.92 -10.00 -19.94
CA LEU A 2 -36.29 -10.82 -18.89
C LEU A 2 -34.74 -10.77 -18.86
N TYR A 3 -34.09 -10.96 -20.02
CA TYR A 3 -32.63 -10.86 -20.15
C TYR A 3 -32.07 -9.47 -19.77
N ASN A 4 -32.77 -8.40 -20.16
CA ASN A 4 -32.35 -7.02 -19.85
C ASN A 4 -32.46 -6.73 -18.35
N ASN A 5 -33.53 -7.22 -17.71
CA ASN A 5 -33.72 -7.08 -16.26
C ASN A 5 -32.67 -7.90 -15.50
N MET A 6 -32.36 -9.12 -15.95
CA MET A 6 -31.31 -9.96 -15.36
C MET A 6 -29.92 -9.31 -15.48
N LEU A 7 -29.58 -8.75 -16.64
CA LEU A 7 -28.33 -7.99 -16.81
C LEU A 7 -28.30 -6.76 -15.89
N GLN A 8 -29.39 -5.99 -15.80
CA GLN A 8 -29.46 -4.84 -14.89
C GLN A 8 -29.27 -5.24 -13.42
N SER A 9 -29.90 -6.32 -12.96
CA SER A 9 -29.70 -6.85 -11.60
C SER A 9 -28.27 -7.35 -11.34
N LEU A 10 -27.62 -7.96 -12.35
CA LEU A 10 -26.20 -8.33 -12.26
C LEU A 10 -25.32 -7.09 -12.12
N PHE A 11 -25.47 -6.10 -13.02
CA PHE A 11 -24.70 -4.86 -12.95
C PHE A 11 -24.91 -4.10 -11.65
N SER A 12 -26.15 -3.99 -11.14
CA SER A 12 -26.40 -3.33 -9.86
C SER A 12 -25.73 -4.09 -8.70
N SER A 13 -25.94 -5.41 -8.61
CA SER A 13 -25.35 -6.22 -7.53
C SER A 13 -23.81 -6.20 -7.53
N GLN A 14 -23.19 -6.12 -8.72
CA GLN A 14 -21.73 -6.03 -8.84
C GLN A 14 -21.22 -4.64 -8.44
N PHE A 15 -21.97 -3.57 -8.74
CA PHE A 15 -21.63 -2.21 -8.31
C PHE A 15 -21.79 -2.05 -6.78
N ASP A 16 -22.88 -2.57 -6.21
CA ASP A 16 -23.16 -2.54 -4.78
C ASP A 16 -22.11 -3.32 -3.98
N THR A 17 -21.72 -4.51 -4.44
CA THR A 17 -20.67 -5.32 -3.79
C THR A 17 -19.28 -4.68 -3.89
N LEU A 18 -18.93 -4.06 -5.02
CA LEU A 18 -17.67 -3.31 -5.14
C LEU A 18 -17.64 -2.10 -4.20
N ILE A 19 -18.72 -1.32 -4.13
CA ILE A 19 -18.84 -0.20 -3.18
C ILE A 19 -18.71 -0.71 -1.74
N PHE A 20 -19.40 -1.81 -1.39
CA PHE A 20 -19.34 -2.39 -0.06
C PHE A 20 -17.90 -2.81 0.33
N VAL A 21 -17.17 -3.49 -0.57
CA VAL A 21 -15.78 -3.91 -0.31
C VAL A 21 -14.85 -2.70 -0.15
N ILE A 22 -14.96 -1.70 -1.01
CA ILE A 22 -14.15 -0.47 -0.93
C ILE A 22 -14.42 0.27 0.40
N LEU A 23 -15.69 0.40 0.79
CA LEU A 23 -16.07 1.01 2.07
C LEU A 23 -15.58 0.19 3.26
N ALA A 24 -15.66 -1.14 3.22
CA ALA A 24 -15.18 -2.01 4.29
C ALA A 24 -13.66 -1.86 4.52
N ILE A 25 -12.86 -1.85 3.43
CA ILE A 25 -11.40 -1.61 3.50
C ILE A 25 -11.10 -0.20 4.02
N PHE A 26 -11.84 0.81 3.58
CA PHE A 26 -11.68 2.19 4.04
C PHE A 26 -11.98 2.36 5.54
N ILE A 27 -13.07 1.74 6.02
CA ILE A 27 -13.47 1.74 7.43
C ILE A 27 -12.43 0.99 8.28
N LEU A 28 -11.94 -0.16 7.82
CA LEU A 28 -10.86 -0.92 8.48
C LEU A 28 -9.63 -0.03 8.69
N PHE A 29 -9.18 0.68 7.65
CA PHE A 29 -8.03 1.59 7.77
C PHE A 29 -8.27 2.76 8.72
N ILE A 30 -9.46 3.36 8.75
CA ILE A 30 -9.80 4.40 9.73
C ILE A 30 -9.71 3.84 11.16
N ILE A 31 -10.21 2.64 11.41
CA ILE A 31 -10.18 1.98 12.72
C ILE A 31 -8.73 1.68 13.13
N VAL A 32 -7.90 1.15 12.22
CA VAL A 32 -6.51 0.77 12.50
C VAL A 32 -5.61 2.00 12.74
N PHE A 33 -5.61 2.97 11.82
CA PHE A 33 -4.70 4.11 11.91
C PHE A 33 -5.19 5.22 12.83
N ARG A 34 -6.51 5.35 13.02
CA ARG A 34 -7.18 6.37 13.86
C ARG A 34 -6.84 7.82 13.46
N ASP A 35 -6.40 8.02 12.22
CA ASP A 35 -6.07 9.30 11.58
C ASP A 35 -6.29 9.18 10.07
N LEU A 36 -7.08 10.09 9.49
CA LEU A 36 -7.42 10.09 8.07
C LEU A 36 -6.19 10.26 7.15
N LYS A 37 -5.16 11.00 7.59
CA LYS A 37 -3.96 11.25 6.76
C LYS A 37 -3.09 10.00 6.63
N PHE A 38 -2.91 9.25 7.73
CA PHE A 38 -2.22 7.97 7.68
C PHE A 38 -3.03 6.92 6.90
N SER A 39 -4.36 6.89 7.07
CA SER A 39 -5.25 6.01 6.31
C SER A 39 -5.14 6.26 4.80
N VAL A 40 -5.20 7.52 4.36
CA VAL A 40 -5.04 7.88 2.94
C VAL A 40 -3.64 7.55 2.42
N ALA A 41 -2.57 7.80 3.18
CA ALA A 41 -1.21 7.43 2.79
C ALA A 41 -1.06 5.92 2.59
N ALA A 42 -1.57 5.11 3.53
CA ALA A 42 -1.56 3.65 3.43
C ALA A 42 -2.34 3.15 2.21
N ILE A 43 -3.53 3.71 1.94
CA ILE A 43 -4.33 3.39 0.75
C ILE A 43 -3.54 3.68 -0.53
N LEU A 44 -2.96 4.88 -0.66
CA LEU A 44 -2.25 5.27 -1.88
C LEU A 44 -1.02 4.40 -2.14
N VAL A 45 -0.26 4.06 -1.10
CA VAL A 45 0.91 3.17 -1.17
C VAL A 45 0.55 1.76 -1.65
N ASN A 46 -0.68 1.30 -1.39
CA ASN A 46 -1.19 0.00 -1.85
C ASN A 46 -1.82 0.06 -3.25
N VAL A 47 -2.71 1.03 -3.45
CA VAL A 47 -3.53 1.15 -4.67
C VAL A 47 -2.68 1.55 -5.87
N ILE A 48 -1.62 2.37 -5.72
CA ILE A 48 -0.76 2.78 -6.83
C ILE A 48 -0.02 1.57 -7.46
N PRO A 49 0.75 0.76 -6.71
CA PRO A 49 1.34 -0.49 -7.22
C PRO A 49 0.33 -1.41 -7.92
N LEU A 50 -0.80 -1.70 -7.29
CA LEU A 50 -1.81 -2.59 -7.86
C LEU A 50 -2.43 -2.03 -9.16
N SER A 51 -2.66 -0.71 -9.21
CA SER A 51 -3.14 -0.02 -10.42
C SER A 51 -2.12 -0.08 -11.56
N VAL A 52 -0.82 -0.01 -11.27
CA VAL A 52 0.24 -0.16 -12.29
C VAL A 52 0.20 -1.58 -12.89
N VAL A 53 0.01 -2.61 -12.07
CA VAL A 53 -0.09 -4.00 -12.56
C VAL A 53 -1.34 -4.20 -13.43
N PHE A 54 -2.50 -3.73 -12.99
CA PHE A 54 -3.72 -3.84 -13.80
C PHE A 54 -3.68 -2.98 -15.09
N ALA A 55 -3.06 -1.80 -15.04
CA ALA A 55 -2.83 -1.00 -16.24
C ALA A 55 -1.89 -1.73 -17.23
N LEU A 56 -0.81 -2.34 -16.72
CA LEU A 56 0.11 -3.13 -17.55
C LEU A 56 -0.59 -4.34 -18.18
N MET A 57 -1.44 -5.06 -17.43
CA MET A 57 -2.25 -6.16 -17.97
C MET A 57 -3.18 -5.69 -19.09
N GLY A 58 -3.88 -4.57 -18.90
CA GLY A 58 -4.73 -3.96 -19.92
C GLY A 58 -3.97 -3.55 -21.19
N LEU A 59 -2.77 -2.99 -21.03
CA LEU A 59 -1.89 -2.62 -22.16
C LEU A 59 -1.31 -3.83 -22.90
N LEU A 60 -1.02 -4.93 -22.19
CA LEU A 60 -0.51 -6.18 -22.76
C LEU A 60 -1.62 -7.13 -23.27
N GLY A 61 -2.89 -6.77 -23.10
CA GLY A 61 -4.02 -7.63 -23.46
C GLY A 61 -4.16 -8.90 -22.61
N ILE A 62 -3.57 -8.91 -21.41
CA ILE A 62 -3.67 -10.05 -20.48
C ILE A 62 -5.10 -10.04 -19.88
N PRO A 63 -5.91 -11.09 -20.07
CA PRO A 63 -7.28 -11.12 -19.58
C PRO A 63 -7.33 -11.14 -18.05
N LEU A 64 -8.27 -10.40 -17.47
CA LEU A 64 -8.58 -10.50 -16.04
C LEU A 64 -9.33 -11.81 -15.77
N ASP A 65 -8.81 -12.57 -14.82
CA ASP A 65 -9.32 -13.89 -14.43
C ASP A 65 -9.37 -14.07 -12.90
N MET A 66 -9.69 -15.29 -12.44
CA MET A 66 -9.74 -15.61 -11.02
C MET A 66 -8.37 -15.49 -10.32
N MET A 67 -7.27 -15.76 -11.05
CA MET A 67 -5.92 -15.59 -10.53
C MET A 67 -5.60 -14.09 -10.33
N SER A 68 -6.05 -13.24 -11.24
CA SER A 68 -5.92 -11.77 -11.20
C SER A 68 -6.60 -11.14 -9.97
N ILE A 69 -7.80 -11.64 -9.62
CA ILE A 69 -8.51 -11.24 -8.39
C ILE A 69 -7.72 -11.70 -7.14
N THR A 70 -7.12 -12.89 -7.20
CA THR A 70 -6.30 -13.44 -6.11
C THR A 70 -5.02 -12.63 -5.89
N ILE A 71 -4.38 -12.13 -6.96
CA ILE A 71 -3.23 -11.21 -6.88
C ILE A 71 -3.62 -9.95 -6.11
N ALA A 72 -4.75 -9.32 -6.43
CA ALA A 72 -5.20 -8.12 -5.72
C ALA A 72 -5.46 -8.38 -4.23
N ALA A 73 -6.08 -9.50 -3.88
CA ALA A 73 -6.34 -9.85 -2.49
C ALA A 73 -5.03 -10.03 -1.68
N ILE A 74 -4.06 -10.75 -2.25
CA ILE A 74 -2.73 -10.96 -1.66
C ILE A 74 -1.95 -9.65 -1.54
N ALA A 75 -1.90 -8.87 -2.64
CA ALA A 75 -1.21 -7.59 -2.72
C ALA A 75 -1.73 -6.59 -1.68
N ILE A 76 -3.06 -6.45 -1.56
CA ILE A 76 -3.69 -5.61 -0.54
C ILE A 76 -3.34 -6.15 0.86
N GLY A 77 -3.52 -7.45 1.12
CA GLY A 77 -3.27 -8.02 2.44
C GLY A 77 -1.85 -7.77 2.96
N ILE A 78 -0.84 -7.91 2.10
CA ILE A 78 0.57 -7.72 2.48
C ILE A 78 0.94 -6.23 2.55
N GLY A 79 0.55 -5.41 1.56
CA GLY A 79 0.85 -3.98 1.60
C GLY A 79 0.08 -3.21 2.69
N VAL A 80 -1.03 -3.76 3.19
CA VAL A 80 -1.70 -3.32 4.44
C VAL A 80 -0.76 -3.54 5.62
N ASP A 81 -0.21 -4.74 5.76
CA ASP A 81 0.67 -5.14 6.87
C ASP A 81 1.96 -4.30 6.91
N ASP A 82 2.63 -4.16 5.76
CA ASP A 82 3.76 -3.25 5.54
C ASP A 82 3.47 -1.83 6.06
N ALA A 83 2.35 -1.25 5.61
CA ALA A 83 1.95 0.10 5.96
C ALA A 83 1.62 0.24 7.45
N ILE A 84 0.98 -0.76 8.05
CA ILE A 84 0.70 -0.80 9.50
C ILE A 84 2.01 -0.79 10.28
N HIS A 85 2.91 -1.73 10.01
CA HIS A 85 4.18 -1.84 10.73
C HIS A 85 5.05 -0.58 10.57
N TYR A 86 5.17 -0.05 9.36
CA TYR A 86 6.01 1.12 9.09
C TYR A 86 5.42 2.40 9.71
N ILE A 87 4.12 2.66 9.55
CA ILE A 87 3.46 3.83 10.15
C ILE A 87 3.46 3.72 11.67
N TYR A 88 3.25 2.54 12.25
CA TYR A 88 3.29 2.34 13.69
C TYR A 88 4.68 2.69 14.25
N ARG A 89 5.75 2.16 13.66
CA ARG A 89 7.12 2.46 14.10
C ARG A 89 7.46 3.94 13.94
N PHE A 90 7.10 4.54 12.81
CA PHE A 90 7.29 5.98 12.60
C PHE A 90 6.56 6.81 13.66
N ARG A 91 5.31 6.45 14.01
CA ARG A 91 4.53 7.11 15.06
C ARG A 91 5.07 6.90 16.47
N GLU A 92 5.87 5.88 16.70
CA GLU A 92 6.58 5.66 17.96
C GLU A 92 7.79 6.61 18.06
N GLU A 93 8.64 6.63 17.03
CA GLU A 93 9.88 7.41 17.00
C GLU A 93 9.62 8.94 16.94
N ILE A 94 8.66 9.39 16.13
CA ILE A 94 8.35 10.82 15.92
C ILE A 94 7.82 11.55 17.18
N LYS A 95 7.54 10.82 18.27
CA LYS A 95 7.16 11.42 19.56
C LYS A 95 8.35 12.10 20.24
N ASN A 96 9.55 11.54 20.07
CA ASN A 96 10.74 11.86 20.85
C ASN A 96 11.95 12.28 19.99
N LYS A 97 11.83 12.23 18.66
CA LYS A 97 12.93 12.44 17.70
C LYS A 97 12.51 13.37 16.57
N SER A 98 13.49 13.91 15.84
CA SER A 98 13.23 14.70 14.64
C SER A 98 12.58 13.86 13.53
N LEU A 99 11.99 14.55 12.54
CA LEU A 99 11.34 13.90 11.40
C LEU A 99 12.30 13.00 10.61
N GLU A 100 13.55 13.45 10.43
CA GLU A 100 14.59 12.72 9.71
C GLU A 100 15.03 11.46 10.47
N GLU A 101 15.32 11.57 11.77
CA GLU A 101 15.67 10.44 12.63
C GLU A 101 14.55 9.40 12.71
N ALA A 102 13.30 9.85 12.86
CA ALA A 102 12.14 8.95 12.94
C ALA A 102 11.95 8.13 11.66
N ILE A 103 12.19 8.74 10.49
CA ILE A 103 12.15 8.04 9.20
C ILE A 103 13.34 7.10 9.08
N MET A 104 14.57 7.56 9.35
CA MET A 104 15.78 6.75 9.27
C MET A 104 15.67 5.48 10.13
N ILE A 105 15.22 5.62 11.37
CA ILE A 105 15.08 4.48 12.29
C ILE A 105 13.96 3.54 11.83
N SER A 106 12.83 4.06 11.34
CA SER A 106 11.76 3.22 10.78
C SER A 106 12.22 2.45 9.54
N HIS A 107 13.05 3.07 8.70
CA HIS A 107 13.60 2.46 7.50
C HIS A 107 14.64 1.38 7.79
N LEU A 108 15.56 1.63 8.75
CA LEU A 108 16.56 0.65 9.16
C LEU A 108 15.95 -0.54 9.93
N SER A 109 14.90 -0.32 10.73
CA SER A 109 14.23 -1.37 11.50
C SER A 109 13.14 -2.09 10.70
N ILE A 110 11.99 -1.46 10.48
CA ILE A 110 10.87 -2.09 9.75
C ILE A 110 11.20 -2.23 8.27
N GLY A 111 11.81 -1.21 7.64
CA GLY A 111 12.10 -1.27 6.20
C GLY A 111 13.02 -2.44 5.80
N SER A 112 13.97 -2.85 6.65
CA SER A 112 14.77 -4.06 6.42
C SER A 112 13.94 -5.34 6.58
N ALA A 113 13.01 -5.40 7.55
CA ALA A 113 12.07 -6.51 7.67
C ALA A 113 11.16 -6.65 6.41
N LEU A 114 10.62 -5.54 5.90
CA LEU A 114 9.80 -5.54 4.66
C LEU A 114 10.58 -6.04 3.44
N TYR A 115 11.87 -5.70 3.37
CA TYR A 115 12.76 -6.16 2.31
C TYR A 115 12.94 -7.69 2.34
N TYR A 116 13.17 -8.27 3.53
CA TYR A 116 13.32 -9.72 3.68
C TYR A 116 12.01 -10.47 3.42
N THR A 117 10.86 -10.02 3.95
CA THR A 117 9.57 -10.65 3.68
C THR A 117 9.23 -10.63 2.19
N THR A 118 9.43 -9.48 1.53
CA THR A 118 9.22 -9.35 0.08
C THR A 118 10.11 -10.30 -0.70
N ILE A 119 11.40 -10.46 -0.35
CA ILE A 119 12.29 -11.42 -1.02
C ILE A 119 11.78 -12.86 -0.84
N SER A 120 11.37 -13.26 0.36
CA SER A 120 10.81 -14.60 0.59
C SER A 120 9.57 -14.87 -0.26
N ILE A 121 8.70 -13.87 -0.38
CA ILE A 121 7.48 -13.93 -1.21
C ILE A 121 7.86 -14.01 -2.70
N VAL A 122 8.74 -13.13 -3.19
CA VAL A 122 9.22 -13.12 -4.57
C VAL A 122 9.83 -14.46 -4.95
N LEU A 123 10.68 -15.05 -4.10
CA LEU A 123 11.27 -16.37 -4.36
C LEU A 123 10.21 -17.48 -4.40
N GLY A 124 9.21 -17.44 -3.51
CA GLY A 124 8.10 -18.40 -3.49
C GLY A 124 7.25 -18.35 -4.78
N PHE A 125 6.81 -17.16 -5.19
CA PHE A 125 6.02 -17.00 -6.41
C PHE A 125 6.84 -17.16 -7.70
N SER A 126 8.17 -16.95 -7.67
CA SER A 126 9.05 -17.21 -8.82
C SER A 126 9.04 -18.67 -9.26
N VAL A 127 8.82 -19.62 -8.34
CA VAL A 127 8.70 -21.06 -8.69
C VAL A 127 7.52 -21.33 -9.64
N MET A 128 6.45 -20.52 -9.57
CA MET A 128 5.26 -20.68 -10.40
C MET A 128 5.52 -20.31 -11.87
N VAL A 129 6.56 -19.53 -12.16
CA VAL A 129 6.99 -19.18 -13.52
C VAL A 129 7.49 -20.41 -14.28
N SER A 130 7.99 -21.43 -13.59
CA SER A 130 8.43 -22.71 -14.15
C SER A 130 7.29 -23.70 -14.46
N SER A 131 6.03 -23.26 -14.36
CA SER A 131 4.86 -24.10 -14.66
C SER A 131 4.65 -24.31 -16.16
N ASN A 132 4.03 -25.43 -16.54
CA ASN A 132 3.56 -25.66 -17.91
C ASN A 132 2.15 -25.07 -18.17
N PHE A 133 1.50 -24.49 -17.17
CA PHE A 133 0.14 -23.93 -17.28
C PHE A 133 0.19 -22.40 -17.31
N ILE A 134 -0.16 -21.79 -18.44
CA ILE A 134 -0.01 -20.36 -18.72
C ILE A 134 -0.61 -19.44 -17.62
N PRO A 135 -1.83 -19.68 -17.07
CA PRO A 135 -2.35 -18.87 -15.97
C PRO A 135 -1.48 -18.89 -14.70
N THR A 136 -0.85 -20.04 -14.40
CA THR A 136 0.10 -20.16 -13.27
C THR A 136 1.37 -19.35 -13.50
N ILE A 137 1.88 -19.34 -14.74
CA ILE A 137 3.05 -18.53 -15.12
C ILE A 137 2.74 -17.04 -14.96
N TYR A 138 1.64 -16.56 -15.55
CA TYR A 138 1.23 -15.16 -15.41
C TYR A 138 1.00 -14.77 -13.96
N PHE A 139 0.34 -15.63 -13.18
CA PHE A 139 0.14 -15.38 -11.75
C PHE A 139 1.46 -15.25 -10.98
N GLY A 140 2.45 -16.11 -11.25
CA GLY A 140 3.80 -15.98 -10.69
C GLY A 140 4.47 -14.65 -11.06
N ILE A 141 4.53 -14.33 -12.35
CA ILE A 141 5.17 -13.10 -12.87
C ILE A 141 4.50 -11.84 -12.30
N LEU A 142 3.17 -11.76 -12.36
CA LEU A 142 2.41 -10.60 -11.91
C LEU A 142 2.46 -10.43 -10.38
N THR A 143 2.49 -11.54 -9.62
CA THR A 143 2.68 -11.47 -8.15
C THR A 143 4.09 -11.00 -7.79
N VAL A 144 5.13 -11.55 -8.43
CA VAL A 144 6.52 -11.06 -8.23
C VAL A 144 6.61 -9.56 -8.54
N PHE A 145 6.00 -9.12 -9.64
CA PHE A 145 6.00 -7.72 -10.05
C PHE A 145 5.25 -6.80 -9.07
N VAL A 146 4.02 -7.15 -8.65
CA VAL A 146 3.27 -6.33 -7.67
C VAL A 146 3.98 -6.24 -6.33
N MET A 147 4.64 -7.32 -5.88
CA MET A 147 5.37 -7.34 -4.61
C MET A 147 6.59 -6.41 -4.62
N ILE A 148 7.34 -6.37 -5.72
CA ILE A 148 8.46 -5.41 -5.89
C ILE A 148 7.94 -3.96 -5.90
N LEU A 149 6.81 -3.71 -6.56
CA LEU A 149 6.17 -2.38 -6.57
C LEU A 149 5.61 -1.99 -5.20
N LEU A 150 5.04 -2.92 -4.43
CA LEU A 150 4.55 -2.69 -3.07
C LEU A 150 5.70 -2.32 -2.13
N LEU A 151 6.79 -3.11 -2.12
CA LEU A 151 7.99 -2.79 -1.35
C LEU A 151 8.55 -1.41 -1.73
N SER A 152 8.57 -1.07 -3.01
CA SER A 152 8.97 0.26 -3.49
C SER A 152 8.01 1.36 -2.96
N GLY A 153 6.71 1.08 -2.92
CA GLY A 153 5.72 1.95 -2.29
C GLY A 153 5.99 2.16 -0.80
N SER A 154 6.17 1.08 -0.05
CA SER A 154 6.43 1.07 1.39
C SER A 154 7.75 1.78 1.76
N LEU A 155 8.80 1.64 0.93
CA LEU A 155 10.12 2.21 1.20
C LEU A 155 10.34 3.62 0.64
N PHE A 156 9.62 4.04 -0.41
CA PHE A 156 9.79 5.37 -1.04
C PHE A 156 8.55 6.26 -0.97
N LEU A 157 7.38 5.77 -1.39
CA LEU A 157 6.15 6.59 -1.40
C LEU A 157 5.65 6.88 0.01
N LEU A 158 5.64 5.87 0.89
CA LEU A 158 5.16 6.02 2.27
C LEU A 158 5.96 7.07 3.06
N PRO A 159 7.31 7.01 3.18
CA PRO A 159 8.05 8.06 3.87
C PRO A 159 7.89 9.44 3.21
N SER A 160 7.76 9.53 1.88
CA SER A 160 7.47 10.80 1.19
C SER A 160 6.13 11.42 1.62
N PHE A 161 5.08 10.61 1.75
CA PHE A 161 3.80 11.06 2.31
C PHE A 161 3.92 11.46 3.79
N LEU A 162 4.65 10.69 4.61
CA LEU A 162 4.89 11.01 6.03
C LEU A 162 5.63 12.34 6.21
N ILE A 163 6.67 12.60 5.40
CA ILE A 163 7.37 13.90 5.35
C ILE A 163 6.39 15.02 5.02
N THR A 164 5.57 14.84 3.98
CA THR A 164 4.59 15.85 3.54
C THR A 164 3.54 16.16 4.61
N ILE A 165 3.09 15.14 5.35
CA ILE A 165 2.12 15.27 6.45
C ILE A 165 2.72 16.05 7.63
N TYR A 166 3.98 15.78 8.00
CA TYR A 166 4.63 16.39 9.17
C TYR A 166 5.29 17.74 8.89
N SER A 167 5.88 17.94 7.70
CA SER A 167 6.44 19.23 7.27
C SER A 167 5.38 20.34 7.21
N LYS A 168 4.14 20.00 6.83
CA LYS A 168 3.00 20.94 6.96
C LYS A 168 2.65 21.28 8.41
N LYS A 169 2.95 20.40 9.37
CA LYS A 169 2.65 20.60 10.80
C LYS A 169 3.72 21.43 11.53
N THR A 170 4.96 21.40 11.06
CA THR A 170 6.09 22.17 11.62
C THR A 170 6.27 23.57 11.00
N LYS A 171 5.45 23.96 10.02
CA LYS A 171 5.54 25.27 9.35
C LYS A 171 5.07 26.48 10.18
N PHE A 172 4.65 26.25 11.43
CA PHE A 172 4.49 27.27 12.47
C PHE A 172 5.08 26.74 13.78
N PRO A 173 6.33 27.11 14.08
CA PRO A 173 6.54 27.95 15.25
C PRO A 173 7.44 29.13 14.89
N ASN A 174 6.85 30.30 14.68
CA ASN A 174 7.60 31.53 14.46
C ASN A 174 7.61 32.37 15.75
N GLN A 175 8.82 32.59 16.29
CA GLN A 175 9.29 33.76 17.05
C GLN A 175 9.27 33.81 18.60
N HIS A 176 10.47 34.19 19.10
CA HIS A 176 10.84 34.93 20.35
C HIS A 176 10.74 34.18 21.69
N LYS A 177 11.79 34.08 22.51
CA LYS A 177 12.89 35.02 22.87
C LYS A 177 14.21 34.25 23.07
N GLU A 178 15.38 34.66 22.57
CA GLU A 178 16.23 35.81 22.98
C GLU A 178 16.69 35.84 24.44
N HIS A 179 17.98 36.24 24.62
CA HIS A 179 18.61 36.72 25.87
C HIS A 179 19.01 35.73 26.98
N ILE A 180 19.43 34.50 26.62
CA ILE A 180 20.39 33.70 27.42
C ILE A 180 21.33 32.99 26.41
N LEU A 181 22.65 33.24 26.33
CA LEU A 181 23.53 34.22 26.97
C LEU A 181 24.60 34.72 25.97
N LYS A 182 25.08 35.95 26.16
CA LYS A 182 26.45 36.42 25.86
C LYS A 182 26.90 37.18 27.12
N GLN A 183 27.62 36.50 28.01
CA GLN A 183 28.43 37.07 29.08
C GLN A 183 29.65 36.15 29.26
#